data_AF-A0AAX2QPZ2-F1
#
_entry.id   AF-A0AAX2QPZ2-F1
#
_cell.length_a   1.000
_cell.length_b   1.000
_cell.length_c   1.000
_cell.angle_alpha   90.00
_cell.angle_beta   90.00
_cell.angle_gamma   90.00
#
_symmetry.space_group_name_H-M   'P 1'
#
loop_
_entity.id
_entity.type
_entity.pdbx_description
1 polymer ?
#
loop_
_entity_poly.entity_id
_entity_poly.type
_entity_poly.pdbx_seq_one_letter_code
_entity_poly.pdbx_strand_id
1 'polypeptide(L)'
;MLERFSDWHPSRVDLIARSEAPLIARPLYALPVGHRWGRRPGLTLIGDATHLISPFAGEGANLAMLDGAELAQAIVADGDDIEAALASYEAAMLPRSERAASYTGAGLDMCFNDQALRPLVDFFQSMRSGVEA
;
A
#
# COMPACT_ATOMS: atom_id res chain seq x y z
N MET A 1 4.33 21.04 -17.74
CA MET A 1 3.39 20.03 -17.20
C MET A 1 2.32 19.67 -18.21
N LEU A 2 1.53 20.63 -18.71
CA LEU A 2 0.49 20.37 -19.71
C LEU A 2 1.02 19.71 -21.00
N GLU A 3 2.25 20.04 -21.42
CA GLU A 3 2.93 19.39 -22.55
C GLU A 3 3.06 17.86 -22.40
N ARG A 4 3.14 17.33 -21.18
CA ARG A 4 3.22 15.87 -20.93
C ARG A 4 1.88 15.15 -21.17
N PHE A 5 0.79 15.91 -21.27
CA PHE A 5 -0.58 15.41 -21.41
C PHE A 5 -1.26 15.99 -22.67
N SER A 6 -0.49 16.47 -23.64
CA SER A 6 -1.04 17.11 -24.86
C SER A 6 -1.84 16.17 -25.74
N ASP A 7 -1.65 14.86 -25.57
CA ASP A 7 -2.34 13.77 -26.25
C ASP A 7 -3.64 13.32 -25.55
N TRP A 8 -3.95 13.87 -24.37
CA TRP A 8 -5.16 13.53 -23.63
C TRP A 8 -6.39 14.28 -24.16
N HIS A 9 -7.57 13.71 -23.91
CA HIS A 9 -8.83 14.37 -24.23
C HIS A 9 -8.93 15.76 -23.56
N PRO A 10 -9.42 16.81 -24.26
CA PRO A 10 -9.40 18.19 -23.75
C PRO A 10 -10.00 18.36 -22.35
N SER A 11 -11.08 17.63 -22.02
CA SER A 11 -11.69 17.71 -20.69
C SER A 11 -10.77 17.29 -19.53
N ARG A 12 -9.79 16.41 -19.78
CA ARG A 12 -8.80 16.00 -18.77
C ARG A 12 -7.66 17.00 -18.65
N VAL A 13 -7.26 17.62 -19.77
CA VAL A 13 -6.27 18.69 -19.78
C VAL A 13 -6.82 19.92 -19.05
N ASP A 14 -8.09 20.25 -19.28
CA ASP A 14 -8.80 21.34 -18.60
C ASP A 14 -8.84 21.16 -17.07
N LEU A 15 -8.96 19.93 -16.58
CA LEU A 15 -8.91 19.63 -15.14
C LEU A 15 -7.57 20.06 -14.53
N ILE A 16 -6.46 19.84 -15.23
CA ILE A 16 -5.12 20.23 -14.78
C ILE A 16 -4.96 21.76 -14.92
N ALA A 17 -5.36 22.33 -16.06
CA ALA A 17 -5.18 23.74 -16.37
C ALA A 17 -5.98 24.67 -15.44
N ARG A 18 -7.12 24.20 -14.90
CA ARG A 18 -7.99 24.94 -13.99
C ARG A 18 -7.65 24.78 -12.51
N SER A 19 -6.62 24.03 -12.17
CA SER A 19 -6.18 23.90 -10.77
C SER A 19 -5.61 25.23 -10.26
N GLU A 20 -6.20 25.77 -9.20
CA GLU A 20 -5.74 27.01 -8.55
C GLU A 20 -4.63 26.75 -7.52
N ALA A 21 -4.56 25.53 -6.98
CA ALA A 21 -3.55 25.14 -6.02
C ALA A 21 -2.19 24.84 -6.69
N PRO A 22 -1.07 25.14 -6.02
CA PRO A 22 0.25 24.79 -6.53
C PRO A 22 0.39 23.26 -6.62
N LEU A 23 1.05 22.80 -7.69
CA LEU A 23 1.41 21.40 -7.83
C LEU A 23 2.53 21.05 -6.85
N ILE A 24 2.23 20.20 -5.87
CA ILE A 24 3.22 19.66 -4.94
C ILE A 24 3.57 18.25 -5.38
N ALA A 25 4.72 18.09 -6.03
CA ALA A 25 5.23 16.78 -6.40
C ALA A 25 5.73 16.03 -5.16
N ARG A 26 5.19 14.84 -4.91
CA ARG A 26 5.64 13.93 -3.85
C ARG A 26 6.03 12.60 -4.49
N PRO A 27 7.32 12.24 -4.51
CA PRO A 27 7.74 10.93 -5.00
C PRO A 27 7.11 9.82 -4.17
N LEU A 28 6.68 8.75 -4.84
CA LEU A 28 6.13 7.56 -4.18
C LEU A 28 7.27 6.56 -3.96
N TYR A 29 7.35 6.04 -2.74
CA TYR A 29 8.30 5.01 -2.33
C TYR A 29 7.56 3.84 -1.71
N ALA A 30 8.16 2.66 -1.76
CA ALA A 30 7.68 1.46 -1.08
C ALA A 30 8.89 0.67 -0.56
N LEU A 31 8.70 -0.04 0.54
CA LEU A 31 9.65 -1.04 1.01
C LEU A 31 9.56 -2.29 0.12
N PRO A 32 10.64 -3.08 0.00
CA PRO A 32 10.58 -4.36 -0.68
C PRO A 32 9.49 -5.27 -0.08
N VAL A 33 8.79 -6.02 -0.93
CA VAL A 33 7.87 -7.06 -0.45
C VAL A 33 8.65 -8.04 0.41
N GLY A 34 8.13 -8.34 1.60
CA GLY A 34 8.81 -9.18 2.57
C GLY A 34 9.96 -8.50 3.31
N HIS A 35 9.99 -7.16 3.35
CA HIS A 35 10.94 -6.43 4.18
C HIS A 35 10.92 -6.93 5.63
N ARG A 36 12.11 -7.00 6.23
CA ARG A 36 12.36 -7.40 7.61
C ARG A 36 13.49 -6.55 8.18
N TRP A 37 13.51 -6.41 9.49
CA TRP A 37 14.55 -5.69 10.23
C TRP A 37 15.21 -6.62 11.25
N GLY A 38 16.40 -6.24 11.73
CA GLY A 38 17.03 -6.90 12.86
C GLY A 38 16.28 -6.58 14.14
N ARG A 39 15.67 -7.60 14.77
CA ARG A 39 15.00 -7.46 16.07
C ARG A 39 15.93 -6.88 17.13
N ARG A 40 15.38 -5.98 17.94
CA ARG A 40 16.03 -5.39 19.11
C ARG A 40 15.08 -5.59 20.30
N PRO A 41 15.56 -6.08 21.46
CA PRO A 41 14.70 -6.28 22.63
C PRO A 41 13.93 -5.01 23.00
N GLY A 42 12.65 -5.16 23.31
CA GLY A 42 11.72 -4.09 23.68
C GLY A 42 11.32 -3.16 22.53
N LEU A 43 11.66 -3.47 21.27
CA LEU A 43 11.37 -2.63 20.12
C LEU A 43 10.66 -3.40 19.01
N THR A 44 9.58 -2.82 18.50
CA THR A 44 8.94 -3.23 17.25
C THR A 44 8.61 -1.99 16.40
N LEU A 45 8.15 -2.21 15.18
CA LEU A 45 7.75 -1.18 14.23
C LEU A 45 6.26 -1.32 13.89
N ILE A 46 5.61 -0.20 13.57
CA ILE A 46 4.21 -0.15 13.09
C ILE A 46 4.10 0.76 11.86
N GLY A 47 3.05 0.57 11.05
CA GLY A 47 2.72 1.44 9.92
C GLY A 47 3.82 1.54 8.87
N ASP A 48 4.01 2.73 8.30
CA ASP A 48 5.00 2.98 7.24
C ASP A 48 6.44 2.64 7.64
N ALA A 49 6.77 2.65 8.95
CA ALA A 49 8.09 2.23 9.41
C ALA A 49 8.35 0.73 9.16
N THR A 50 7.28 -0.06 9.07
CA THR A 50 7.32 -1.52 8.86
C THR A 50 7.02 -1.89 7.42
N HIS A 51 5.99 -1.29 6.85
CA HIS A 51 5.36 -1.75 5.61
C HIS A 51 4.87 -0.60 4.75
N LEU A 52 5.72 0.44 4.58
CA LEU A 52 5.45 1.48 3.57
C LEU A 52 5.15 0.83 2.21
N ILE A 53 3.93 1.02 1.75
CA ILE A 53 3.41 0.52 0.48
C ILE A 53 3.00 1.68 -0.43
N SER A 54 2.92 1.41 -1.73
CA SER A 54 2.31 2.35 -2.67
C SER A 54 0.86 2.70 -2.23
N PRO A 55 0.36 3.92 -2.47
CA PRO A 55 -1.00 4.28 -2.11
C PRO A 55 -2.06 3.68 -3.05
N PHE A 56 -1.66 2.88 -4.06
CA PHE A 56 -2.56 2.40 -5.11
C PHE A 56 -3.79 1.64 -4.58
N ALA A 57 -3.61 0.80 -3.55
CA ALA A 57 -4.71 0.08 -2.91
C ALA A 57 -5.43 0.90 -1.81
N GLY A 58 -4.86 2.03 -1.38
CA GLY A 58 -5.45 2.88 -0.33
C GLY A 58 -5.40 2.32 1.09
N GLU A 59 -4.66 1.24 1.34
CA GLU A 59 -4.74 0.49 2.61
C GLU A 59 -3.76 0.92 3.71
N GLY A 60 -2.73 1.73 3.39
CA GLY A 60 -1.62 1.99 4.32
C GLY A 60 -2.06 2.56 5.69
N ALA A 61 -2.99 3.53 5.70
CA ALA A 61 -3.50 4.11 6.93
C ALA A 61 -4.29 3.10 7.78
N ASN A 62 -5.11 2.26 7.15
CA ASN A 62 -5.87 1.23 7.84
C ASN A 62 -4.96 0.18 8.47
N LEU A 63 -3.90 -0.22 7.75
CA LEU A 63 -2.89 -1.15 8.26
C LEU A 63 -2.15 -0.56 9.47
N ALA A 64 -1.73 0.70 9.40
CA ALA A 64 -1.07 1.36 10.52
C ALA A 64 -1.96 1.47 11.77
N MET A 65 -3.25 1.77 11.59
CA MET A 65 -4.21 1.80 12.71
C MET A 65 -4.43 0.40 13.30
N LEU A 66 -4.54 -0.63 12.45
CA LEU A 66 -4.69 -2.01 12.88
C LEU A 66 -3.45 -2.49 13.64
N ASP A 67 -2.25 -2.14 13.19
CA ASP A 67 -1.01 -2.48 13.90
C ASP A 67 -1.01 -1.92 15.32
N GLY A 68 -1.39 -0.64 15.48
CA GLY A 68 -1.47 -0.01 16.80
C GLY A 68 -2.47 -0.73 17.73
N ALA A 69 -3.62 -1.14 17.18
CA ALA A 69 -4.63 -1.88 17.93
C ALA A 69 -4.17 -3.29 18.33
N GLU A 70 -3.60 -4.05 17.39
CA GLU A 70 -3.10 -5.41 17.63
C GLU A 70 -1.90 -5.41 18.59
N LEU A 71 -0.98 -4.45 18.45
CA LEU A 71 0.15 -4.29 19.38
C LEU A 71 -0.35 -3.98 20.79
N ALA A 72 -1.30 -3.06 20.94
CA ALA A 72 -1.87 -2.74 22.25
C ALA A 72 -2.56 -3.96 22.89
N GLN A 73 -3.30 -4.73 22.10
CA GLN A 73 -3.95 -5.96 22.57
C GLN A 73 -2.93 -7.01 23.01
N ALA A 74 -1.85 -7.21 22.25
CA ALA A 74 -0.78 -8.15 22.61
C ALA A 74 -0.10 -7.76 23.93
N ILE A 75 0.20 -6.46 24.11
CA ILE A 75 0.80 -5.95 25.36
C ILE A 75 -0.13 -6.19 26.56
N VAL A 76 -1.44 -5.96 26.41
CA VAL A 76 -2.40 -6.22 27.50
C VAL A 76 -2.53 -7.71 27.81
N ALA A 77 -2.46 -8.58 26.78
CA ALA A 77 -2.64 -10.02 26.94
C ALA A 77 -1.45 -10.71 27.63
N ASP A 78 -0.21 -10.34 27.26
CA ASP A 78 1.00 -10.99 27.76
C ASP A 78 1.60 -10.30 29.00
N GLY A 79 1.00 -9.18 29.45
CA GLY A 79 1.31 -8.54 30.73
C GLY A 79 2.74 -8.01 30.81
N ASP A 80 3.53 -8.56 31.73
CA ASP A 80 4.92 -8.14 31.96
C ASP A 80 5.92 -8.77 30.98
N ASP A 81 5.51 -9.75 30.16
CA ASP A 81 6.37 -10.36 29.12
C ASP A 81 6.24 -9.59 27.80
N ILE A 82 6.96 -8.47 27.73
CA ILE A 82 6.97 -7.64 26.52
C ILE A 82 7.50 -8.39 25.29
N GLU A 83 8.44 -9.31 25.44
CA GLU A 83 9.01 -10.03 24.30
C GLU A 83 8.00 -11.00 23.69
N ALA A 84 7.20 -11.66 24.52
CA ALA A 84 6.07 -12.46 24.08
C ALA A 84 5.03 -11.61 23.34
N ALA A 85 4.65 -10.45 23.91
CA ALA A 85 3.72 -9.52 23.28
C ALA A 85 4.20 -9.09 21.88
N LEU A 86 5.46 -8.65 21.77
CA LEU A 86 6.02 -8.20 20.51
C LEU A 86 6.15 -9.35 19.50
N ALA A 87 6.43 -10.58 19.95
CA ALA A 87 6.50 -11.74 19.06
C ALA A 87 5.11 -12.12 18.51
N SER A 88 4.09 -12.11 19.36
CA SER A 88 2.70 -12.38 18.99
C SER A 88 2.17 -11.37 17.98
N TYR A 89 2.40 -10.07 18.24
CA TYR A 89 2.06 -8.99 17.31
C TYR A 89 2.75 -9.15 15.95
N GLU A 90 4.08 -9.34 15.92
CA GLU A 90 4.82 -9.46 14.66
C GLU A 90 4.41 -10.69 13.84
N ALA A 91 4.07 -11.80 14.50
CA ALA A 91 3.59 -13.01 13.84
C ALA A 91 2.27 -12.81 13.08
N ALA A 92 1.37 -11.96 13.60
CA ALA A 92 0.13 -11.61 12.92
C ALA A 92 0.34 -10.52 11.85
N MET A 93 1.10 -9.48 12.18
CA MET A 93 1.27 -8.30 11.34
C MET A 93 2.10 -8.57 10.08
N LEU A 94 3.19 -9.36 10.16
CA LEU A 94 4.12 -9.54 9.03
C LEU A 94 3.45 -10.20 7.80
N PRO A 95 2.72 -11.32 7.92
CA PRO A 95 2.06 -11.94 6.76
C PRO A 95 0.94 -11.07 6.18
N ARG A 96 0.24 -10.30 7.01
CA ARG A 96 -0.77 -9.31 6.56
C ARG A 96 -0.10 -8.22 5.73
N SER A 97 1.00 -7.67 6.22
CA SER A 97 1.76 -6.61 5.56
C SER A 97 2.33 -7.04 4.22
N GLU A 98 2.87 -8.26 4.14
CA GLU A 98 3.39 -8.82 2.87
C GLU A 98 2.32 -8.99 1.81
N ARG A 99 1.12 -9.48 2.20
CA ARG A 99 -0.01 -9.60 1.27
C ARG A 99 -0.42 -8.23 0.74
N ALA A 100 -0.53 -7.24 1.61
CA ALA A 100 -0.86 -5.87 1.21
C ALA A 100 0.19 -5.27 0.28
N ALA A 101 1.47 -5.43 0.58
CA ALA A 101 2.57 -4.96 -0.25
C ALA A 101 2.57 -5.64 -1.63
N SER A 102 2.37 -6.96 -1.68
CA SER A 102 2.32 -7.71 -2.93
C SER A 102 1.15 -7.27 -3.81
N TYR A 103 -0.04 -7.17 -3.23
CA TYR A 103 -1.25 -6.74 -3.93
C TYR A 103 -1.09 -5.32 -4.50
N THR A 104 -0.59 -4.40 -3.67
CA THR A 104 -0.46 -3.01 -4.05
C THR A 104 0.66 -2.77 -5.07
N GLY A 105 1.76 -3.52 -4.97
CA GLY A 105 2.83 -3.55 -5.97
C GLY A 105 2.32 -4.03 -7.33
N ALA A 106 1.60 -5.16 -7.37
CA ALA A 106 1.02 -5.67 -8.61
C ALA A 106 0.04 -4.68 -9.26
N GLY A 107 -0.78 -3.98 -8.47
CA GLY A 107 -1.68 -2.94 -8.97
C GLY A 107 -0.94 -1.74 -9.55
N LEU A 108 0.15 -1.30 -8.91
CA LEU A 108 1.01 -0.25 -9.43
C LEU A 108 1.63 -0.66 -10.77
N ASP A 109 2.22 -1.87 -10.85
CA ASP A 109 2.84 -2.38 -12.08
C ASP A 109 1.82 -2.52 -13.21
N MET A 110 0.58 -2.92 -12.91
CA MET A 110 -0.50 -3.05 -13.89
C MET A 110 -0.91 -1.69 -14.48
N CYS A 111 -0.94 -0.63 -13.67
CA CYS A 111 -1.47 0.68 -14.07
C CYS A 111 -0.41 1.69 -14.53
N PHE A 112 0.87 1.52 -14.15
CA PHE A 112 1.94 2.48 -14.45
C PHE A 112 3.02 1.83 -15.32
N ASN A 113 2.63 1.49 -16.54
CA ASN A 113 3.53 0.98 -17.58
C ASN A 113 3.09 1.49 -18.97
N ASP A 114 3.93 1.32 -19.98
CA ASP A 114 3.69 1.82 -21.36
C ASP A 114 2.47 1.17 -22.05
N GLN A 115 1.92 0.10 -21.49
CA GLN A 115 0.79 -0.67 -22.03
C GLN A 115 -0.42 -0.69 -21.09
N ALA A 116 -0.46 0.16 -20.06
CA ALA A 116 -1.36 0.04 -18.91
C ALA A 116 -2.86 -0.18 -19.23
N LEU A 117 -3.36 0.33 -20.35
CA LEU A 117 -4.74 0.08 -20.78
C LEU A 117 -5.05 -1.40 -20.99
N ARG A 118 -4.12 -2.17 -21.58
CA ARG A 118 -4.36 -3.56 -21.95
C ARG A 118 -4.45 -4.48 -20.72
N PRO A 119 -3.46 -4.52 -19.80
CA PRO A 119 -3.57 -5.30 -18.57
C PRO A 119 -4.81 -4.97 -17.75
N LEU A 120 -5.18 -3.68 -17.67
CA LEU A 120 -6.36 -3.25 -16.91
C LEU A 120 -7.66 -3.76 -17.54
N VAL A 121 -7.80 -3.67 -18.87
CA VAL A 121 -8.96 -4.20 -19.59
C VAL A 121 -9.05 -5.73 -19.43
N ASP A 122 -7.93 -6.42 -19.58
CA ASP A 122 -7.88 -7.89 -19.45
C ASP A 122 -8.30 -8.33 -18.03
N PHE A 123 -7.86 -7.61 -16.99
CA PHE A 123 -8.27 -7.85 -15.60
C PHE A 123 -9.80 -7.72 -15.39
N PHE A 124 -10.43 -6.66 -15.91
CA PHE A 124 -11.88 -6.51 -15.80
C PHE A 124 -12.65 -7.54 -16.62
N GLN A 125 -12.13 -7.94 -17.79
CA GLN A 125 -12.72 -8.99 -18.60
C GLN A 125 -12.65 -10.35 -17.90
N SER A 126 -11.53 -10.68 -17.24
CA SER A 126 -11.39 -11.95 -16.51
C SER A 126 -12.34 -12.05 -15.31
N MET A 127 -12.60 -10.92 -14.64
CA MET A 127 -13.60 -10.88 -13.56
C MET A 127 -15.01 -11.18 -14.06
N ARG A 128 -15.37 -10.75 -15.27
CA ARG A 128 -16.68 -11.08 -15.87
C ARG A 128 -16.81 -12.58 -16.15
N SER A 129 -15.79 -13.21 -16.71
CA SER A 129 -15.82 -14.65 -17.02
C SER A 129 -15.83 -15.55 -15.77
N GLY A 130 -15.31 -15.08 -14.63
CA GLY A 130 -15.34 -15.82 -13.37
C GLY A 130 -16.68 -15.75 -12.63
N VAL A 131 -17.59 -14.86 -13.03
CA VAL A 131 -18.94 -14.72 -12.44
C VAL A 131 -19.97 -15.57 -13.21
N GLU A 132 -19.66 -15.98 -14.44
CA GLU A 132 -20.53 -16.80 -15.31
C GLU A 132 -20.23 -18.32 -15.22
N ALA A 133 -19.31 -18.75 -14.37
CA ALA A 133 -18.92 -20.14 -14.13
C ALA A 133 -19.26 -20.59 -12.70
#